data_AF-A0A7S7U1Q6-F1
#
_entry.id   AF-A0A7S7U1Q6-F1
#
_cell.length_a   1.000
_cell.length_b   1.000
_cell.length_c   1.000
_cell.angle_alpha   90.00
_cell.angle_beta   90.00
_cell.angle_gamma   90.00
#
_symmetry.space_group_name_H-M   'P 1'
#
loop_
_entity.id
_entity.type
_entity.pdbx_description
1 polymer ?
#
loop_
_entity_poly.entity_id
_entity_poly.type
_entity_poly.pdbx_seq_one_letter_code
_entity_poly.pdbx_strand_id
1 'polypeptide(L)'
;MLALAAALLLGLFAPDTAIADDTWPVHGLVQGNNGKKSKNVSGIACSNLHGFRRACLVINDDAQPAQFVTLEDGAIHAGEMMPLIDNRFEGQALELDSEGVAYAEEFFYVIGSHRRPRDSEHNLGKKETVARIAASSQIVRFRAKAAMICLSSRGRQNFAQSSRRNRHSPTISIAG
;
A
#
# COMPACT_ATOMS: atom_id res chain seq x y z
N MET A 1 -40.49 -19.90 -44.88
CA MET A 1 -40.56 -18.61 -44.15
C MET A 1 -40.76 -18.90 -42.68
N LEU A 2 -39.74 -18.67 -41.84
CA LEU A 2 -39.85 -17.94 -40.56
C LEU A 2 -38.43 -17.88 -39.98
N ALA A 3 -37.82 -16.69 -40.08
CA ALA A 3 -36.56 -16.37 -39.43
C ALA A 3 -36.83 -16.15 -37.94
N LEU A 4 -36.15 -16.89 -37.07
CA LEU A 4 -36.15 -16.61 -35.63
C LEU A 4 -35.04 -15.59 -35.35
N ALA A 5 -35.45 -14.40 -34.92
CA ALA A 5 -34.60 -13.27 -34.63
C ALA A 5 -33.61 -13.56 -33.49
N ALA A 6 -32.31 -13.53 -33.79
CA ALA A 6 -31.26 -13.45 -32.78
C ALA A 6 -31.19 -11.99 -32.29
N ALA A 7 -31.85 -11.69 -31.17
CA ALA A 7 -31.73 -10.39 -30.52
C ALA A 7 -30.34 -10.27 -29.87
N LEU A 8 -29.50 -9.48 -30.52
CA LEU A 8 -28.18 -9.05 -30.06
C LEU A 8 -28.33 -8.24 -28.76
N LEU A 9 -28.13 -8.85 -27.59
CA LEU A 9 -27.87 -8.10 -26.35
C LEU A 9 -26.42 -7.60 -26.39
N LEU A 10 -26.21 -6.47 -27.07
CA LEU A 10 -25.02 -5.65 -26.87
C LEU A 10 -25.10 -5.05 -25.46
N GLY A 11 -24.42 -5.69 -24.51
CA GLY A 11 -24.28 -5.21 -23.15
C GLY A 11 -23.63 -3.82 -23.13
N LEU A 12 -24.39 -2.82 -22.66
CA LEU A 12 -23.86 -1.53 -22.25
C LEU A 12 -22.96 -1.75 -21.03
N PHE A 13 -21.68 -2.04 -21.25
CA PHE A 13 -20.66 -1.76 -20.25
C PHE A 13 -20.43 -0.26 -20.28
N ALA A 14 -21.17 0.48 -19.46
CA ALA A 14 -20.79 1.85 -19.16
C ALA A 14 -19.39 1.79 -18.52
N PRO A 15 -18.38 2.48 -19.07
CA PRO A 15 -17.11 2.62 -18.37
C PRO A 15 -17.42 3.34 -17.07
N ASP A 16 -17.09 2.71 -15.95
CA ASP A 16 -17.12 3.37 -14.65
C ASP A 16 -16.01 4.42 -14.68
N THR A 17 -16.38 5.65 -15.03
CA THR A 17 -15.46 6.78 -15.01
C THR A 17 -15.09 7.02 -13.56
N ALA A 18 -13.85 6.70 -13.20
CA ALA A 18 -13.27 7.08 -11.92
C ALA A 18 -13.17 8.61 -11.87
N ILE A 19 -14.22 9.27 -11.40
CA ILE A 19 -14.22 10.69 -11.06
C ILE A 19 -13.58 10.79 -9.67
N ALA A 20 -12.29 11.06 -9.62
CA ALA A 20 -11.61 11.40 -8.38
C ALA A 20 -11.70 12.92 -8.21
N ASP A 21 -12.74 13.40 -7.54
CA ASP A 21 -12.94 14.85 -7.38
C ASP A 21 -12.01 15.48 -6.31
N ASP A 22 -11.39 14.69 -5.42
CA ASP A 22 -10.46 15.21 -4.40
C ASP A 22 -9.29 14.27 -4.06
N THR A 23 -8.10 14.85 -3.80
CA THR A 23 -6.96 14.12 -3.21
C THR A 23 -7.31 13.71 -1.78
N TRP A 24 -7.18 12.41 -1.45
CA TRP A 24 -7.51 11.96 -0.10
C TRP A 24 -6.62 12.63 0.95
N PRO A 25 -7.19 13.19 2.02
CA PRO A 25 -6.41 13.68 3.14
C PRO A 25 -5.55 12.57 3.74
N VAL A 26 -4.33 12.95 4.10
CA VAL A 26 -3.40 12.11 4.85
C VAL A 26 -3.39 12.57 6.31
N HIS A 27 -3.84 11.70 7.20
CA HIS A 27 -3.71 11.87 8.64
C HIS A 27 -2.36 11.33 9.11
N GLY A 28 -1.61 12.16 9.83
CA GLY A 28 -0.21 11.87 10.16
C GLY A 28 0.72 12.29 9.03
N LEU A 29 1.90 11.66 8.96
CA LEU A 29 2.95 12.02 8.01
C LEU A 29 3.37 10.79 7.19
N VAL A 30 3.14 10.84 5.88
CA VAL A 30 3.88 9.97 4.95
C VAL A 30 5.30 10.49 4.89
N GLN A 31 6.22 9.73 5.48
CA GLN A 31 7.57 10.19 5.78
C GLN A 31 8.50 10.01 4.57
N GLY A 32 9.10 11.12 4.13
CA GLY A 32 10.22 11.16 3.20
C GLY A 32 11.56 11.32 3.92
N ASN A 33 12.56 11.83 3.22
CA ASN A 33 13.91 11.99 3.78
C ASN A 33 13.94 12.86 5.05
N ASN A 34 14.83 12.53 5.99
CA ASN A 34 15.12 13.32 7.19
C ASN A 34 13.88 13.62 8.06
N GLY A 35 12.90 12.71 8.08
CA GLY A 35 11.68 12.87 8.89
C GLY A 35 10.69 13.90 8.34
N LYS A 36 10.90 14.39 7.12
CA LYS A 36 10.02 15.37 6.47
C LYS A 36 8.89 14.67 5.72
N LYS A 37 7.92 15.44 5.23
CA LYS A 37 6.88 14.93 4.34
C LYS A 37 7.51 14.43 3.03
N SER A 38 7.12 13.25 2.59
CA SER A 38 7.55 12.71 1.29
C SER A 38 7.05 13.60 0.16
N LYS A 39 7.92 13.82 -0.84
CA LYS A 39 7.61 14.57 -2.06
C LYS A 39 7.41 13.67 -3.26
N ASN A 40 7.85 12.42 -3.18
CA ASN A 40 7.94 11.49 -4.29
C ASN A 40 7.43 10.11 -3.89
N VAL A 41 6.11 9.98 -3.74
CA VAL A 41 5.48 8.68 -3.51
C VAL A 41 5.54 7.85 -4.78
N SER A 42 6.13 6.66 -4.72
CA SER A 42 6.36 5.79 -5.87
C SER A 42 5.27 4.73 -6.06
N GLY A 43 4.56 4.35 -4.99
CA GLY A 43 3.53 3.33 -5.10
C GLY A 43 2.81 3.00 -3.79
N ILE A 44 1.67 2.34 -3.94
CA ILE A 44 0.88 1.81 -2.82
C ILE A 44 0.31 0.43 -3.19
N ALA A 45 0.38 -0.52 -2.26
CA ALA A 45 -0.31 -1.82 -2.38
C ALA A 45 -1.09 -2.11 -1.10
N CYS A 46 -2.24 -2.77 -1.23
CA CYS A 46 -3.13 -3.07 -0.10
C CYS A 46 -3.37 -4.58 0.04
N SER A 47 -3.56 -5.02 1.28
CA SER A 47 -3.77 -6.43 1.62
C SER A 47 -5.10 -7.01 1.12
N ASN A 48 -6.03 -6.16 0.70
CA ASN A 48 -7.32 -6.50 0.14
C ASN A 48 -7.64 -5.54 -1.02
N LEU A 49 -8.23 -6.05 -2.10
CA LEU A 49 -8.53 -5.26 -3.29
C LEU A 49 -9.78 -4.37 -3.13
N HIS A 50 -10.74 -4.79 -2.30
CA HIS A 50 -12.04 -4.12 -2.19
C HIS A 50 -12.41 -3.78 -0.75
N GLY A 51 -13.23 -2.74 -0.62
CA GLY A 51 -13.79 -2.26 0.64
C GLY A 51 -12.80 -1.52 1.53
N PHE A 52 -13.30 -1.06 2.67
CA PHE A 52 -12.52 -0.45 3.74
C PHE A 52 -12.84 -1.18 5.06
N ARG A 53 -11.95 -1.19 6.04
CA ARG A 53 -10.61 -0.58 6.10
C ARG A 53 -9.56 -1.46 5.43
N ARG A 54 -8.48 -0.89 4.86
CA ARG A 54 -7.39 -1.67 4.22
C ARG A 54 -6.05 -1.36 4.83
N ALA A 55 -5.29 -2.43 5.08
CA ALA A 55 -3.88 -2.34 5.43
C ALA A 55 -3.08 -2.22 4.14
N CYS A 56 -2.32 -1.15 3.99
CA CYS A 56 -1.53 -0.90 2.79
C CYS A 56 -0.09 -0.56 3.14
N LEU A 57 0.78 -0.70 2.15
CA LEU A 57 2.16 -0.24 2.21
C LEU A 57 2.35 0.83 1.16
N VAL A 58 2.82 2.00 1.59
CA VAL A 58 3.28 3.09 0.73
C VAL A 58 4.80 3.05 0.66
N ILE A 59 5.32 3.27 -0.53
CA ILE A 59 6.75 3.38 -0.80
C ILE A 59 7.06 4.72 -1.47
N ASN A 60 8.29 5.22 -1.31
CA ASN A 60 8.75 6.47 -1.92
C ASN A 60 10.20 6.35 -2.39
N ASP A 61 10.61 7.21 -3.31
CA ASP A 61 11.98 7.26 -3.81
C ASP A 61 12.90 8.18 -2.99
N ASP A 62 12.36 8.82 -1.94
CA ASP A 62 13.04 9.83 -1.15
C ASP A 62 13.40 9.38 0.28
N ALA A 63 12.98 8.19 0.71
CA ALA A 63 13.35 7.60 1.99
C ALA A 63 13.68 6.11 1.90
N GLN A 64 14.57 5.66 2.77
CA GLN A 64 14.96 4.25 2.87
C GLN A 64 13.83 3.30 3.33
N PRO A 65 12.93 3.66 4.28
CA PRO A 65 11.91 2.74 4.73
C PRO A 65 10.60 2.92 3.96
N ALA A 66 9.90 1.81 3.73
CA ALA A 66 8.49 1.85 3.37
C ALA A 66 7.64 2.20 4.60
N GLN A 67 6.40 2.64 4.37
CA GLN A 67 5.49 2.99 5.46
C GLN A 67 4.17 2.26 5.34
N PHE A 68 3.78 1.60 6.42
CA PHE A 68 2.44 1.06 6.54
C PHE A 68 1.44 2.20 6.68
N VAL A 69 0.37 2.14 5.90
CA VAL A 69 -0.76 3.05 6.00
C VAL A 69 -2.05 2.28 6.13
N THR A 70 -3.05 2.94 6.69
CA THR A 70 -4.40 2.41 6.72
C THR A 70 -5.28 3.24 5.80
N LEU A 71 -5.86 2.60 4.80
CA LEU A 71 -6.84 3.21 3.91
C LEU A 71 -8.24 3.08 4.51
N GLU A 72 -8.91 4.23 4.63
CA GLU A 72 -10.33 4.36 4.94
C GLU A 72 -11.06 4.99 3.77
N ASP A 73 -12.39 5.02 3.86
CA ASP A 73 -13.22 5.66 2.86
C ASP A 73 -12.94 7.17 2.83
N GLY A 74 -12.25 7.61 1.79
CA GLY A 74 -11.86 9.01 1.61
C GLY A 74 -10.67 9.49 2.45
N ALA A 75 -9.89 8.62 3.10
CA ALA A 75 -8.74 9.06 3.91
C ALA A 75 -7.60 8.02 4.00
N ILE A 76 -6.38 8.52 4.25
CA ILE A 76 -5.18 7.71 4.48
C ILE A 76 -4.60 8.03 5.86
N HIS A 77 -4.34 7.02 6.67
CA HIS A 77 -3.70 7.18 7.98
C HIS A 77 -2.28 6.62 7.94
N ALA A 78 -1.30 7.48 8.15
CA ALA A 78 0.10 7.10 8.23
C ALA A 78 0.37 6.27 9.50
N GLY A 79 1.17 5.21 9.37
CA GLY A 79 1.47 4.26 10.44
C GLY A 79 2.97 3.97 10.55
N GLU A 80 3.28 2.74 10.95
CA GLU A 80 4.65 2.28 11.24
C GLU A 80 5.55 2.31 10.00
N MET A 81 6.81 2.72 10.18
CA MET A 81 7.87 2.58 9.18
C MET A 81 8.42 1.15 9.18
N MET A 82 8.77 0.66 8.00
CA MET A 82 9.34 -0.66 7.75
C MET A 82 10.67 -0.52 7.00
N PRO A 83 11.81 -0.87 7.61
CA PRO A 83 13.09 -0.92 6.90
C PRO A 83 13.01 -1.91 5.73
N LEU A 84 13.54 -1.51 4.57
CA LEU A 84 13.55 -2.37 3.37
C LEU A 84 14.82 -3.21 3.28
N ILE A 85 15.97 -2.60 3.55
CA ILE A 85 17.28 -3.22 3.48
C ILE A 85 18.14 -2.80 4.68
N ASP A 86 19.16 -3.58 4.99
CA ASP A 86 20.14 -3.30 6.05
C ASP A 86 21.58 -3.16 5.52
N ASN A 87 21.74 -3.15 4.18
CA ASN A 87 23.05 -3.04 3.54
C ASN A 87 23.78 -1.78 3.98
N ARG A 88 25.09 -1.92 4.17
CA ARG A 88 25.97 -0.82 4.54
C ARG A 88 27.23 -0.82 3.69
N PHE A 89 27.78 0.36 3.47
CA PHE A 89 29.12 0.55 2.92
C PHE A 89 29.87 1.52 3.83
N GLU A 90 31.04 1.10 4.34
CA GLU A 90 31.87 1.90 5.25
C GLU A 90 31.08 2.48 6.46
N GLY A 91 30.16 1.67 7.00
CA GLY A 91 29.31 2.03 8.14
C GLY A 91 28.05 2.82 7.78
N GLN A 92 27.99 3.40 6.58
CA GLN A 92 26.83 4.16 6.09
C GLN A 92 25.76 3.22 5.55
N ALA A 93 24.49 3.47 5.89
CA ALA A 93 23.36 2.75 5.34
C ALA A 93 23.24 3.06 3.84
N LEU A 94 23.08 2.01 3.04
CA LEU A 94 22.77 2.13 1.62
C LEU A 94 21.25 2.20 1.43
N GLU A 95 20.85 2.75 0.28
CA GLU A 95 19.45 3.00 -0.04
C GLU A 95 18.97 2.04 -1.14
N LEU A 96 17.69 1.72 -1.08
CA LEU A 96 16.95 1.09 -2.18
C LEU A 96 15.94 2.14 -2.64
N ASP A 97 16.15 2.75 -3.82
CA ASP A 97 15.19 3.72 -4.36
C ASP A 97 13.97 2.92 -4.81
N SER A 98 12.93 2.90 -3.97
CA SER A 98 11.79 2.04 -4.20
C SER A 98 10.89 2.62 -5.30
N GLU A 99 10.59 1.79 -6.30
CA GLU A 99 9.88 2.19 -7.52
C GLU A 99 8.57 1.41 -7.71
N GLY A 100 8.40 0.27 -7.03
CA GLY A 100 7.20 -0.54 -7.14
C GLY A 100 6.91 -1.35 -5.89
N VAL A 101 5.63 -1.50 -5.58
CA VAL A 101 5.14 -2.36 -4.51
C VAL A 101 3.96 -3.19 -4.99
N ALA A 102 3.94 -4.47 -4.63
CA ALA A 102 2.82 -5.37 -4.87
C ALA A 102 2.45 -6.12 -3.59
N TYR A 103 1.21 -6.57 -3.50
CA TYR A 103 0.75 -7.47 -2.45
C TYR A 103 0.22 -8.77 -3.07
N ALA A 104 0.71 -9.91 -2.59
CA ALA A 104 0.22 -11.23 -2.97
C ALA A 104 0.42 -12.21 -1.82
N GLU A 105 -0.60 -13.06 -1.57
CA GLU A 105 -0.52 -14.21 -0.65
C GLU A 105 0.10 -13.87 0.72
N GLU A 106 -0.39 -12.79 1.36
CA GLU A 106 0.07 -12.30 2.68
C GLU A 106 1.42 -11.57 2.69
N PHE A 107 2.05 -11.38 1.54
CA PHE A 107 3.33 -10.70 1.43
C PHE A 107 3.21 -9.40 0.65
N PHE A 108 3.99 -8.41 1.09
CA PHE A 108 4.38 -7.28 0.27
C PHE A 108 5.70 -7.58 -0.43
N TYR A 109 5.80 -7.17 -1.68
CA TYR A 109 6.99 -7.24 -2.52
C TYR A 109 7.35 -5.81 -2.91
N VAL A 110 8.54 -5.37 -2.53
CA VAL A 110 9.06 -4.05 -2.89
C VAL A 110 10.23 -4.25 -3.84
N ILE A 111 10.17 -3.53 -4.95
CA ILE A 111 11.23 -3.47 -5.95
C ILE A 111 11.68 -2.03 -6.11
N GLY A 112 12.92 -1.88 -6.52
CA GLY A 112 13.54 -0.58 -6.70
C GLY A 112 14.78 -0.68 -7.55
N SER A 113 15.34 0.47 -7.85
CA SER A 113 16.64 0.57 -8.49
C SER A 113 17.48 1.60 -7.73
N HIS A 114 18.71 1.84 -8.19
CA HIS A 114 19.43 3.03 -7.76
C HIS A 114 20.05 3.66 -8.98
N ARG A 115 19.82 4.95 -9.18
CA ARG A 115 20.40 5.66 -10.32
C ARG A 115 21.85 5.98 -10.02
N ARG A 116 22.74 5.61 -10.95
CA ARG A 116 24.11 6.10 -10.94
C ARG A 116 24.10 7.63 -11.19
N PRO A 117 24.73 8.44 -10.33
CA PRO A 117 24.92 9.87 -10.61
C PRO A 117 25.56 10.08 -11.98
N ARG A 118 25.08 11.08 -12.72
CA ARG A 118 25.54 11.38 -14.10
C ARG A 118 26.57 12.49 -14.17
N ASP A 119 26.77 13.22 -13.08
CA ASP A 119 27.77 14.27 -13.01
C ASP A 119 29.12 13.73 -12.53
N SER A 120 30.18 14.45 -12.88
CA SER A 120 31.56 14.03 -12.58
C SER A 120 31.97 14.25 -11.13
N GLU A 121 31.22 15.07 -10.39
CA GLU A 121 31.54 15.46 -9.00
C GLU A 121 31.01 14.43 -7.98
N HIS A 122 29.93 13.72 -8.31
CA HIS A 122 29.38 12.62 -7.52
C HIS A 122 29.83 11.24 -8.04
N ASN A 123 31.02 11.18 -8.64
CA ASN A 123 31.60 9.91 -9.11
C ASN A 123 31.97 9.03 -7.91
N LEU A 124 31.16 7.99 -7.71
CA LEU A 124 31.40 7.00 -6.68
C LEU A 124 32.60 6.12 -7.02
N GLY A 125 33.35 5.71 -5.99
CA GLY A 125 34.42 4.73 -6.15
C GLY A 125 33.89 3.39 -6.67
N LYS A 126 34.74 2.58 -7.31
CA LYS A 126 34.33 1.27 -7.86
C LYS A 126 33.70 0.36 -6.80
N LYS A 127 34.27 0.34 -5.58
CA LYS A 127 33.78 -0.50 -4.47
C LYS A 127 32.40 -0.05 -3.99
N GLU A 128 32.23 1.25 -3.79
CA GLU A 128 30.94 1.82 -3.40
C GLU A 128 29.88 1.58 -4.47
N THR A 129 30.24 1.74 -5.75
CA THR A 129 29.35 1.44 -6.88
C THR A 129 28.85 -0.01 -6.81
N VAL A 130 29.74 -0.97 -6.60
CA VAL A 130 29.37 -2.39 -6.48
C VAL A 130 28.46 -2.62 -5.28
N ALA A 131 28.76 -1.99 -4.13
CA ALA A 131 27.93 -2.12 -2.93
C ALA A 131 26.52 -1.56 -3.14
N ARG A 132 26.39 -0.40 -3.80
CA ARG A 132 25.09 0.20 -4.14
C ARG A 132 24.31 -0.60 -5.18
N ILE A 133 24.99 -1.18 -6.17
CA ILE A 133 24.36 -2.12 -7.11
C ILE A 133 23.83 -3.32 -6.33
N ALA A 134 24.61 -3.91 -5.42
CA ALA A 134 24.16 -5.04 -4.62
C ALA A 134 22.96 -4.68 -3.72
N ALA A 135 22.97 -3.50 -3.10
CA ALA A 135 21.87 -3.01 -2.28
C ALA A 135 20.58 -2.80 -3.10
N SER A 136 20.69 -2.20 -4.29
CA SER A 136 19.56 -1.87 -5.16
C SER A 136 19.06 -3.03 -6.04
N SER A 137 19.80 -4.13 -6.14
CA SER A 137 19.43 -5.30 -6.96
C SER A 137 18.63 -6.36 -6.17
N GLN A 138 17.85 -5.94 -5.17
CA GLN A 138 17.11 -6.82 -4.28
C GLN A 138 15.59 -6.69 -4.49
N ILE A 139 14.89 -7.82 -4.38
CA ILE A 139 13.43 -7.84 -4.21
C ILE A 139 13.17 -8.06 -2.73
N VAL A 140 12.66 -7.04 -2.05
CA VAL A 140 12.37 -7.12 -0.62
C VAL A 140 10.98 -7.70 -0.44
N ARG A 141 10.89 -8.81 0.30
CA ARG A 141 9.62 -9.45 0.65
C ARG A 141 9.44 -9.47 2.16
N PHE A 142 8.29 -9.04 2.64
CA PHE A 142 7.92 -9.22 4.04
C PHE A 142 6.44 -9.55 4.21
N ARG A 143 6.16 -10.31 5.27
CA ARG A 143 4.82 -10.77 5.60
C ARG A 143 4.05 -9.63 6.27
N ALA A 144 2.82 -9.39 5.83
CA ALA A 144 1.91 -8.48 6.53
C ALA A 144 1.64 -9.03 7.94
N LYS A 145 1.80 -8.21 8.98
CA LYS A 145 1.49 -8.64 10.36
C LYS A 145 0.02 -9.07 10.42
N ALA A 146 -0.28 -10.20 11.07
CA ALA A 146 -1.65 -10.70 11.22
C ALA A 146 -2.60 -9.67 11.86
N ALA A 147 -2.11 -8.85 12.79
CA ALA A 147 -2.87 -7.74 13.38
C ALA A 147 -3.28 -6.67 12.34
N MET A 148 -2.40 -6.42 11.37
CA MET A 148 -2.64 -5.48 10.27
C MET A 148 -3.69 -6.02 9.29
N ILE A 149 -3.64 -7.33 8.99
CA ILE A 149 -4.68 -8.02 8.21
C ILE A 149 -6.02 -8.04 8.96
N CYS A 150 -6.00 -8.29 10.28
CA CYS A 150 -7.20 -8.36 11.10
C CYS A 150 -7.97 -7.03 11.18
N LEU A 151 -7.26 -5.90 11.26
CA LEU A 151 -7.84 -4.55 11.17
C LEU A 151 -8.64 -4.36 9.87
N SER A 152 -8.18 -4.97 8.76
CA SER A 152 -8.92 -4.95 7.50
C SER A 152 -10.15 -5.86 7.51
N SER A 153 -10.14 -6.96 8.28
CA SER A 153 -11.26 -7.92 8.35
C SER A 153 -12.42 -7.49 9.25
N ARG A 154 -12.19 -6.69 10.30
CA ARG A 154 -13.26 -6.24 11.22
C ARG A 154 -14.29 -5.32 10.54
N GLY A 155 -13.88 -4.55 9.53
CA GLY A 155 -14.82 -3.75 8.72
C GLY A 155 -15.85 -4.60 7.96
N ARG A 156 -15.48 -5.83 7.56
CA ARG A 156 -16.37 -6.78 6.88
C ARG A 156 -17.48 -7.33 7.79
N GLN A 157 -17.21 -7.49 9.09
CA GLN A 157 -18.21 -8.01 10.03
C GLN A 157 -19.26 -6.96 10.42
N ASN A 158 -18.88 -5.68 10.52
CA ASN A 158 -19.82 -4.62 10.87
C ASN A 158 -20.82 -4.31 9.73
N PHE A 159 -20.43 -4.48 8.47
CA PHE A 159 -21.34 -4.32 7.33
C PHE A 159 -22.33 -5.51 7.21
N ALA A 160 -21.87 -6.74 7.48
CA ALA A 160 -22.72 -7.93 7.45
C ALA A 160 -23.74 -7.98 8.60
N GLN A 161 -23.48 -7.32 9.73
CA GLN A 161 -24.43 -7.22 10.85
C GLN A 161 -25.46 -6.08 10.70
N SER A 162 -25.16 -5.05 9.90
CA SER A 162 -26.08 -3.93 9.64
C SER A 162 -27.28 -4.34 8.77
N SER A 163 -27.14 -5.35 7.89
CA SER A 163 -28.27 -5.84 7.07
C SER A 163 -29.17 -6.88 7.75
N ARG A 164 -28.89 -7.26 9.01
CA ARG A 164 -29.68 -8.27 9.76
C ARG A 164 -29.96 -7.89 11.22
N ARG A 165 -30.37 -6.65 11.50
CA ARG A 165 -31.07 -6.35 12.78
C ARG A 165 -32.27 -5.45 12.56
N ASN A 166 -33.40 -6.10 12.28
CA ASN A 166 -34.69 -5.56 12.65
C ASN A 166 -35.38 -6.55 13.60
N ARG A 167 -35.85 -6.01 14.73
CA ARG A 167 -36.57 -6.65 15.85
C ARG A 167 -35.79 -7.67 16.70
N HIS A 168 -35.38 -7.24 17.89
CA HIS A 168 -36.00 -7.62 19.18
C HIS A 168 -35.24 -6.96 20.33
N SER A 169 -35.95 -6.19 21.17
CA SER A 169 -35.44 -5.62 22.42
C SER A 169 -35.10 -6.72 23.42
N PRO A 170 -33.97 -6.65 24.15
CA PRO A 170 -33.76 -7.51 25.30
C PRO A 170 -34.39 -6.87 26.54
N THR A 171 -35.33 -7.60 27.14
CA THR A 171 -35.86 -7.37 28.48
C THR A 171 -34.75 -7.49 29.52
N ILE A 172 -34.61 -6.47 30.37
CA ILE A 172 -33.76 -6.49 31.57
C ILE A 172 -34.43 -7.41 32.59
N SER A 173 -33.66 -8.38 33.12
CA SER A 173 -34.03 -9.06 34.37
C SER A 173 -32.83 -9.04 35.30
N ILE A 174 -33.04 -8.40 36.45
CA ILE A 174 -32.16 -8.40 37.63
C ILE A 174 -32.66 -9.52 38.54
N ALA A 175 -31.77 -10.35 39.04
CA ALA A 175 -32.04 -11.17 40.22
C ALA A 175 -30.76 -11.26 41.06
N GLY A 176 -30.91 -10.99 42.37
CA GLY A 176 -29.87 -11.13 43.39
C GLY A 176 -29.83 -12.50 44.04
#